data_AF-A0AA44CK95-F1
#
_entry.id   AF-A0AA44CK95-F1
#
_cell.length_a   1.000
_cell.length_b   1.000
_cell.length_c   1.000
_cell.angle_alpha   90.00
_cell.angle_beta   90.00
_cell.angle_gamma   90.00
#
_symmetry.space_group_name_H-M   'P 1'
#
loop_
_entity.id
_entity.type
_entity.pdbx_description
1 polymer ?
#
loop_
_entity_poly.entity_id
_entity_poly.type
_entity_poly.pdbx_seq_one_letter_code
_entity_poly.pdbx_strand_id
1 'polypeptide(L)'
;MPKMIKKILYKTAILFFLMNGYAFSSEFVFSCKTNSGKEVKVEKSGDVAIYSFGKDINNPEMKIKNKLKELDIILSEPMGSEIVTNIPFKNGDYTYSVFMNTDRLNDEHKSTSGVSIFKNEKYITIIECLTQKGNLLDIDSAE
;
A
#
# COMPACT_ATOMS: atom_id res chain seq x y z
N MET A 1 -22.94 73.70 -4.74
CA MET A 1 -22.67 72.64 -5.75
C MET A 1 -22.28 71.34 -5.03
N PRO A 2 -23.11 70.29 -5.00
CA PRO A 2 -22.72 69.00 -4.46
C PRO A 2 -22.15 68.12 -5.58
N LYS A 3 -20.93 67.58 -5.41
CA LYS A 3 -20.43 66.51 -6.28
C LYS A 3 -20.76 65.16 -5.64
N MET A 4 -21.72 64.47 -6.26
CA MET A 4 -21.97 63.05 -6.11
C MET A 4 -20.69 62.24 -6.33
N ILE A 5 -20.28 61.45 -5.34
CA ILE A 5 -19.32 60.36 -5.52
C ILE A 5 -20.14 59.07 -5.59
N LYS A 6 -20.17 58.48 -6.78
CA LYS A 6 -20.87 57.23 -7.12
C LYS A 6 -20.32 56.10 -6.24
N LYS A 7 -21.19 55.42 -5.50
CA LYS A 7 -20.89 54.15 -4.83
C LYS A 7 -20.64 53.08 -5.90
N ILE A 8 -19.39 52.63 -6.02
CA ILE A 8 -19.01 51.49 -6.86
C ILE A 8 -19.38 50.23 -6.08
N LEU A 9 -20.47 49.57 -6.48
CA LEU A 9 -20.83 48.24 -5.99
C LEU A 9 -19.85 47.23 -6.60
N TYR A 10 -18.92 46.73 -5.81
CA TYR A 10 -18.07 45.60 -6.19
C TYR A 10 -18.92 44.33 -6.19
N LYS A 11 -19.24 43.81 -7.37
CA LYS A 11 -19.80 42.45 -7.53
C LYS A 11 -18.67 41.46 -7.29
N THR A 12 -18.56 40.93 -6.07
CA THR A 12 -17.72 39.77 -5.77
C THR A 12 -18.25 38.55 -6.52
N ALA A 13 -17.59 38.19 -7.62
CA ALA A 13 -17.78 36.90 -8.27
C ALA A 13 -17.14 35.83 -7.39
N ILE A 14 -17.97 35.07 -6.68
CA ILE A 14 -17.52 33.90 -5.90
C ILE A 14 -17.22 32.81 -6.93
N LEU A 15 -15.95 32.64 -7.25
CA LEU A 15 -15.44 31.55 -8.07
C LEU A 15 -15.43 30.29 -7.19
N PHE A 16 -16.52 29.52 -7.21
CA PHE A 16 -16.56 28.18 -6.62
C PHE A 16 -15.64 27.28 -7.45
N PHE A 17 -14.38 27.17 -7.04
CA PHE A 17 -13.43 26.19 -7.57
C PHE A 17 -13.95 24.82 -7.15
N LEU A 18 -14.71 24.16 -8.02
CA LEU A 18 -15.12 22.77 -7.85
C LEU A 18 -13.85 21.91 -7.88
N MET A 19 -13.27 21.64 -6.71
CA MET A 19 -12.26 20.59 -6.58
C MET A 19 -12.97 19.26 -6.82
N ASN A 20 -12.89 18.77 -8.05
CA ASN A 20 -13.23 17.40 -8.37
C ASN A 20 -12.26 16.50 -7.60
N GLY A 21 -12.69 16.02 -6.43
CA GLY A 21 -11.99 14.96 -5.72
C GLY A 21 -12.16 13.68 -6.50
N TYR A 22 -11.15 13.30 -7.29
CA TYR A 22 -11.08 11.97 -7.87
C TYR A 22 -10.88 10.97 -6.74
N ALA A 23 -11.93 10.22 -6.40
CA ALA A 23 -11.81 9.08 -5.52
C ALA A 23 -11.21 7.92 -6.33
N PHE A 24 -9.93 7.62 -6.11
CA PHE A 24 -9.33 6.42 -6.68
C PHE A 24 -9.91 5.19 -5.99
N SER A 25 -10.48 4.28 -6.78
CA SER A 25 -10.83 2.95 -6.29
C SER A 25 -9.57 2.24 -5.81
N SER A 26 -9.67 1.43 -4.76
CA SER A 26 -8.55 0.59 -4.33
C SER A 26 -8.53 -0.70 -5.14
N GLU A 27 -7.41 -0.99 -5.75
CA GLU A 27 -7.13 -2.20 -6.52
C GLU A 27 -6.41 -3.23 -5.65
N PHE A 28 -6.87 -4.47 -5.75
CA PHE A 28 -6.28 -5.59 -5.04
C PHE A 28 -4.93 -5.96 -5.66
N VAL A 29 -3.92 -6.16 -4.81
CA VAL A 29 -2.58 -6.61 -5.23
C VAL A 29 -2.26 -7.98 -4.64
N PHE A 30 -2.36 -8.09 -3.32
CA PHE A 30 -1.98 -9.30 -2.61
C PHE A 30 -2.77 -9.49 -1.32
N SER A 31 -3.01 -10.73 -0.92
CA SER A 31 -3.47 -11.06 0.42
C SER A 31 -2.93 -12.39 0.90
N CYS A 32 -2.84 -12.55 2.21
CA CYS A 32 -2.53 -13.84 2.82
C CYS A 32 -3.25 -14.04 4.15
N LYS A 33 -3.51 -15.30 4.50
CA LYS A 33 -3.95 -15.70 5.83
C LYS A 33 -2.76 -16.16 6.65
N THR A 34 -2.66 -15.66 7.87
CA THR A 34 -1.59 -15.97 8.82
C THR A 34 -1.94 -17.19 9.68
N ASN A 35 -0.93 -17.76 10.34
CA ASN A 35 -1.12 -18.85 11.31
C ASN A 35 -2.01 -18.48 12.51
N SER A 36 -2.11 -17.19 12.85
CA SER A 36 -2.99 -16.67 13.90
C SER A 36 -4.46 -16.49 13.47
N GLY A 37 -4.79 -16.79 12.21
CA GLY A 37 -6.12 -16.57 11.63
C GLY A 37 -6.42 -15.12 11.27
N LYS A 38 -5.42 -14.24 11.28
CA LYS A 38 -5.49 -12.86 10.76
C LYS A 38 -5.14 -12.81 9.28
N GLU A 39 -5.56 -11.76 8.60
CA GLU A 39 -5.27 -11.50 7.20
C GLU A 39 -4.28 -10.33 7.05
N VAL A 40 -3.38 -10.46 6.07
CA VAL A 40 -2.56 -9.37 5.52
C VAL A 40 -3.13 -9.06 4.15
N LYS A 41 -3.34 -7.78 3.83
CA LYS A 41 -3.76 -7.33 2.50
C LYS A 41 -2.95 -6.14 2.03
N VAL A 42 -2.56 -6.17 0.77
CA VAL A 42 -1.92 -5.06 0.05
C VAL A 42 -2.85 -4.63 -1.09
N GLU A 43 -3.10 -3.33 -1.15
CA GLU A 43 -3.91 -2.68 -2.19
C GLU A 43 -3.18 -1.45 -2.72
N LYS A 44 -3.52 -1.04 -3.94
CA LYS A 44 -3.11 0.23 -4.54
C LYS A 44 -4.31 1.14 -4.69
N SER A 45 -4.16 2.43 -4.42
CA SER A 45 -5.19 3.44 -4.68
C SER A 45 -4.48 4.67 -5.23
N GLY A 46 -4.47 4.79 -6.57
CA GLY A 46 -3.66 5.79 -7.26
C GLY A 46 -2.16 5.62 -6.96
N ASP A 47 -1.52 6.66 -6.42
CA ASP A 47 -0.09 6.67 -6.06
C ASP A 47 0.20 6.13 -4.65
N VAL A 48 -0.80 5.56 -3.97
CA VAL A 48 -0.69 5.09 -2.58
C VAL A 48 -0.80 3.57 -2.53
N ALA A 49 0.17 2.94 -1.89
CA ALA A 49 0.08 1.55 -1.46
C ALA A 49 -0.49 1.48 -0.04
N ILE A 50 -1.41 0.54 0.18
CA ILE A 50 -2.13 0.36 1.42
C ILE A 50 -1.86 -1.04 1.95
N TYR A 51 -1.26 -1.12 3.12
CA TYR A 51 -1.14 -2.35 3.90
C TYR A 51 -2.25 -2.39 4.95
N SER A 52 -2.90 -3.54 5.09
CA SER A 52 -3.90 -3.79 6.12
C SER A 52 -3.63 -5.12 6.81
N PHE A 53 -3.79 -5.16 8.13
CA PHE A 53 -3.64 -6.36 8.95
C PHE A 53 -4.74 -6.46 9.99
N GLY A 54 -5.33 -7.65 10.14
CA GLY A 54 -6.31 -7.91 11.21
C GLY A 54 -7.17 -9.12 10.96
N LYS A 55 -8.02 -9.45 11.94
CA LYS A 55 -8.99 -10.54 11.81
C LYS A 55 -10.16 -10.24 10.85
N ASP A 56 -10.58 -8.98 10.80
CA ASP A 56 -11.56 -8.46 9.84
C ASP A 56 -10.88 -7.40 8.96
N ILE A 57 -10.69 -7.70 7.67
CA ILE A 57 -9.96 -6.80 6.77
C ILE A 57 -10.78 -5.55 6.39
N ASN A 58 -12.09 -5.55 6.61
CA ASN A 58 -12.93 -4.38 6.41
C ASN A 58 -12.80 -3.38 7.57
N ASN A 59 -12.39 -3.87 8.74
CA ASN A 59 -12.06 -3.06 9.91
C ASN A 59 -10.70 -3.51 10.49
N PRO A 60 -9.59 -3.22 9.79
CA PRO A 60 -8.29 -3.79 10.13
C PRO A 60 -7.76 -3.25 11.46
N GLU A 61 -7.05 -4.11 12.19
CA GLU A 61 -6.35 -3.74 13.43
C GLU A 61 -5.22 -2.74 13.16
N MET A 62 -4.62 -2.81 11.96
CA MET A 62 -3.58 -1.91 11.51
C MET A 62 -3.75 -1.60 10.03
N LYS A 63 -3.67 -0.32 9.68
CA LYS A 63 -3.70 0.17 8.30
C LYS A 63 -2.57 1.18 8.09
N ILE A 64 -1.68 0.90 7.15
CA ILE A 64 -0.54 1.75 6.81
C ILE A 64 -0.70 2.21 5.37
N LYS A 65 -0.41 3.48 5.11
CA LYS A 65 -0.45 4.07 3.76
C LYS A 65 0.89 4.71 3.49
N ASN A 66 1.54 4.29 2.42
CA ASN A 66 2.77 4.91 1.93
C ASN A 66 2.59 5.28 0.46
N LYS A 67 3.24 6.36 0.01
CA LYS A 67 3.28 6.66 -1.42
C LYS A 67 4.17 5.63 -2.10
N LEU A 68 3.78 5.18 -3.29
CA LEU A 68 4.56 4.20 -4.06
C LEU A 68 6.01 4.68 -4.28
N LYS A 69 6.21 5.96 -4.55
CA LYS A 69 7.54 6.56 -4.73
C LYS A 69 8.44 6.54 -3.47
N GLU A 70 7.87 6.27 -2.29
CA GLU A 70 8.59 6.19 -1.01
C GLU A 70 8.82 4.73 -0.57
N LEU A 71 8.24 3.79 -1.31
CA LEU A 71 8.44 2.36 -1.10
C LEU A 71 9.69 1.93 -1.84
N ASP A 72 10.66 1.46 -1.08
CA ASP A 72 11.86 0.80 -1.61
C ASP A 72 11.48 -0.66 -1.95
N ILE A 73 10.74 -0.86 -3.05
CA ILE A 73 10.33 -2.20 -3.51
C ILE A 73 11.59 -2.96 -3.91
N ILE A 74 11.84 -4.09 -3.26
CA ILE A 74 13.04 -4.89 -3.50
C ILE A 74 12.64 -6.17 -4.21
N LEU A 75 13.16 -6.35 -5.42
CA LEU A 75 13.18 -7.62 -6.12
C LEU A 75 14.58 -8.20 -5.99
N SER A 76 14.71 -9.37 -5.34
CA SER A 76 16.02 -10.01 -5.23
C SER A 76 16.50 -10.47 -6.60
N GLU A 77 17.82 -10.46 -6.82
CA GLU A 77 18.39 -11.23 -7.91
C GLU A 77 18.00 -12.71 -7.74
N PRO A 78 17.74 -13.44 -8.84
CA PRO A 78 17.43 -14.86 -8.73
C PRO A 78 18.57 -15.62 -8.05
N MET A 79 18.31 -16.17 -6.87
CA MET A 79 19.27 -17.01 -6.15
C MET A 79 18.85 -18.46 -6.30
N GLY A 80 19.48 -19.17 -7.24
CA GLY A 80 19.04 -20.52 -7.61
C GLY A 80 17.66 -20.48 -8.27
N SER A 81 16.67 -21.16 -7.69
CA SER A 81 15.30 -21.19 -8.20
C SER A 81 14.39 -20.10 -7.62
N GLU A 82 14.85 -19.37 -6.61
CA GLU A 82 14.00 -18.48 -5.82
C GLU A 82 14.13 -17.01 -6.28
N ILE A 83 12.99 -16.33 -6.36
CA ILE A 83 12.91 -14.86 -6.45
C ILE A 83 12.07 -14.38 -5.28
N VAL A 84 12.60 -13.40 -4.54
CA VAL A 84 11.93 -12.76 -3.42
C VAL A 84 11.53 -11.34 -3.78
N THR A 85 10.24 -11.05 -3.71
CA THR A 85 9.69 -9.70 -3.81
C THR A 85 9.36 -9.18 -2.41
N ASN A 86 9.79 -7.97 -2.07
CA ASN A 86 9.51 -7.30 -0.79
C ASN A 86 8.91 -5.91 -1.02
N ILE A 87 7.86 -5.59 -0.27
CA ILE A 87 7.28 -4.24 -0.21
C ILE A 87 7.31 -3.74 1.24
N PRO A 88 8.18 -2.77 1.58
CA PRO A 88 8.34 -2.29 2.96
C PRO A 88 7.37 -1.15 3.33
N PHE A 89 6.39 -1.42 4.20
CA PHE A 89 5.49 -0.39 4.71
C PHE A 89 6.03 0.25 5.99
N LYS A 90 6.24 1.58 5.96
CA LYS A 90 6.84 2.35 7.07
C LYS A 90 5.75 2.92 7.99
N ASN A 91 5.86 2.70 9.30
CA ASN A 91 4.99 3.23 10.34
C ASN A 91 5.82 3.67 11.57
N GLY A 92 6.27 4.92 11.58
CA GLY A 92 7.22 5.41 12.57
C GLY A 92 8.55 4.66 12.49
N ASP A 93 9.04 4.18 13.63
CA ASP A 93 10.27 3.39 13.74
C ASP A 93 10.14 1.95 13.19
N TYR A 94 8.91 1.53 12.84
CA TYR A 94 8.64 0.16 12.41
C TYR A 94 8.52 0.07 10.89
N THR A 95 9.07 -1.01 10.33
CA THR A 95 8.88 -1.41 8.93
C THR A 95 8.23 -2.78 8.88
N TYR A 96 7.14 -2.89 8.13
CA TYR A 96 6.42 -4.12 7.86
C TYR A 96 6.67 -4.50 6.40
N SER A 97 7.66 -5.37 6.16
CA SER A 97 8.03 -5.81 4.81
C SER A 97 7.22 -7.03 4.43
N VAL A 98 6.20 -6.84 3.58
CA VAL A 98 5.44 -7.95 3.00
C VAL A 98 6.34 -8.61 1.96
N PHE A 99 6.54 -9.91 2.08
CA PHE A 99 7.40 -10.66 1.16
C PHE A 99 6.64 -11.81 0.51
N MET A 100 7.06 -12.14 -0.71
CA MET A 100 6.67 -13.34 -1.42
C MET A 100 7.93 -13.95 -2.05
N ASN A 101 8.20 -15.21 -1.75
CA ASN A 101 9.26 -15.99 -2.36
C ASN A 101 8.62 -17.01 -3.30
N THR A 102 9.02 -16.99 -4.57
CA THR A 102 8.49 -17.88 -5.61
C THR A 102 9.58 -18.82 -6.08
N ASP A 103 9.37 -20.13 -5.92
CA ASP A 103 10.20 -21.15 -6.54
C ASP A 103 9.85 -21.28 -8.03
N ARG A 104 10.80 -20.91 -8.89
CA ARG A 104 10.64 -20.87 -10.35
C ARG A 104 10.85 -22.21 -11.05
N LEU A 105 11.43 -23.19 -10.36
CA LEU A 105 11.82 -24.48 -10.96
C LEU A 105 10.90 -25.63 -10.56
N ASN A 106 10.00 -25.41 -9.60
CA ASN A 106 9.00 -26.38 -9.20
C ASN A 106 7.71 -26.15 -10.01
N ASP A 107 7.24 -27.18 -10.71
CA ASP A 107 5.98 -27.13 -11.49
C ASP A 107 4.77 -26.76 -10.62
N GLU A 108 4.83 -27.02 -9.31
CA GLU A 108 3.79 -26.63 -8.34
C GLU A 108 3.85 -25.14 -7.95
N HIS A 109 4.89 -24.39 -8.36
CA HIS A 109 5.10 -22.98 -8.04
C HIS A 109 4.88 -22.66 -6.55
N LYS A 110 5.39 -23.55 -5.67
CA LYS A 110 5.29 -23.35 -4.22
C LYS A 110 5.89 -22.00 -3.87
N SER A 111 5.05 -21.14 -3.33
CA SER A 111 5.44 -19.81 -2.91
C SER A 111 5.21 -19.69 -1.41
N THR A 112 6.18 -19.09 -0.73
CA THR A 112 6.06 -18.72 0.68
C THR A 112 5.87 -17.21 0.77
N SER A 113 5.13 -16.76 1.77
CA SER A 113 4.94 -15.34 2.02
C SER A 113 4.77 -15.05 3.49
N GLY A 114 4.88 -13.77 3.82
CA GLY A 114 4.76 -13.30 5.18
C GLY A 114 5.02 -11.82 5.30
N VAL A 115 5.18 -11.40 6.55
CA VAL A 115 5.57 -10.02 6.90
C VAL A 115 6.77 -10.07 7.82
N SER A 116 7.91 -9.61 7.33
CA SER A 116 9.10 -9.39 8.16
C SER A 116 8.97 -8.03 8.84
N ILE A 117 9.07 -8.01 10.17
CA ILE A 117 8.89 -6.81 10.99
C ILE A 117 10.26 -6.35 11.47
N PHE A 118 10.55 -5.07 11.26
CA PHE A 118 11.76 -4.41 11.70
C PHE A 118 11.43 -3.23 12.59
N LYS A 119 12.32 -2.89 13.52
CA LYS A 119 12.31 -1.62 14.26
C LYS A 119 13.68 -0.98 14.16
N ASN A 120 13.74 0.26 13.68
CA ASN A 120 15.01 0.96 13.42
C ASN A 120 15.97 0.06 12.61
N GLU A 121 15.45 -0.51 11.52
CA GLU A 121 16.15 -1.41 10.58
C GLU A 121 16.63 -2.75 11.17
N LYS A 122 16.36 -3.01 12.46
CA LYS A 122 16.68 -4.29 13.10
C LYS A 122 15.49 -5.24 13.02
N TYR A 123 15.74 -6.46 12.54
CA TYR A 123 14.73 -7.51 12.50
C TYR A 123 14.18 -7.82 13.91
N ILE A 124 12.86 -7.96 14.01
CA ILE A 124 12.16 -8.34 15.24
C ILE A 124 11.60 -9.76 15.11
N THR A 125 10.78 -9.98 14.08
CA THR A 125 10.04 -11.23 13.90
C THR A 125 9.47 -11.32 12.49
N ILE A 126 8.95 -12.49 12.16
CA ILE A 126 8.19 -12.77 10.95
C ILE A 126 6.75 -13.19 11.32
N ILE A 127 5.79 -12.78 10.50
CA ILE A 127 4.44 -13.34 10.48
C ILE A 127 4.33 -14.20 9.23
N GLU A 128 4.23 -15.51 9.39
CA GLU A 128 4.13 -16.45 8.27
C GLU A 128 2.70 -16.56 7.74
N CYS A 129 2.58 -16.63 6.42
CA CYS A 129 1.33 -16.91 5.74
C CYS A 129 1.15 -18.41 5.51
N LEU A 130 -0.08 -18.91 5.74
CA LEU A 130 -0.50 -20.27 5.42
C LEU A 130 -0.99 -20.40 3.97
N THR A 131 -1.66 -19.35 3.49
CA THR A 131 -2.23 -19.29 2.14
C THR A 131 -2.14 -17.88 1.62
N GLN A 132 -1.97 -17.72 0.31
CA GLN A 132 -1.86 -16.41 -0.34
C GLN A 132 -2.71 -16.33 -1.61
N LYS A 133 -2.99 -15.11 -2.05
CA LYS A 133 -3.63 -14.77 -3.34
C LYS A 133 -3.01 -13.49 -3.89
N GLY A 134 -2.98 -13.37 -5.21
CA GLY A 134 -2.38 -12.22 -5.90
C GLY A 134 -0.86 -12.30 -5.92
N ASN A 135 -0.22 -11.26 -6.45
CA ASN A 135 1.22 -11.18 -6.61
C ASN A 135 1.70 -9.78 -6.21
N LEU A 136 2.75 -9.69 -5.39
CA LEU A 136 3.31 -8.40 -4.97
C LEU A 136 3.85 -7.58 -6.15
N LEU A 137 4.21 -8.21 -7.27
CA LEU A 137 4.65 -7.51 -8.49
C LEU A 137 3.52 -6.74 -9.18
N ASP A 138 2.25 -7.07 -8.87
CA ASP A 138 1.10 -6.39 -9.46
C ASP A 138 0.93 -4.95 -8.94
N ILE A 139 1.67 -4.57 -7.88
CA ILE A 139 1.66 -3.21 -7.30
C ILE A 139 2.04 -2.13 -8.33
N ASP A 140 2.90 -2.47 -9.29
CA ASP A 140 3.35 -1.56 -10.35
C ASP A 140 2.47 -1.67 -11.61
N SER A 141 1.65 -2.71 -11.73
CA SER A 141 0.85 -3.04 -12.92
C SER A 141 -0.61 -2.58 -12.85
N ALA A 142 -1.07 -2.15 -11.67
CA ALA A 142 -2.40 -1.61 -11.45
C ALA A 142 -2.51 -0.19 -12.05
N GLU A 143 -3.00 -0.07 -13.28
CA GLU A 143 -3.28 1.20 -14.02
C GLU A 143 -4.73 1.67 -13.86
#